data_AF-A0A7W1DPH9-F1
#
_entry.id   AF-A0A7W1DPH9-F1
#
_cell.length_a   1.000
_cell.length_b   1.000
_cell.length_c   1.000
_cell.angle_alpha   90.00
_cell.angle_beta   90.00
_cell.angle_gamma   90.00
#
_symmetry.space_group_name_H-M   'P 1'
#
loop_
_entity.id
_entity.type
_entity.pdbx_description
1 polymer ?
#
loop_
_entity_poly.entity_id
_entity_poly.type
_entity_poly.pdbx_seq_one_letter_code
_entity_poly.pdbx_strand_id
1 'polypeptide(L)' 'MNGTILLEVKATGQIEDYARAQILNYLRCAGGGVGLLLNFGKRAEFKRFVVGDPHNSLPHLSRVTYPKSAALP' A
#
# COMPACT_ATOMS: atom_id res chain seq x y z
N MET A 1 -7.93 -14.47 -7.91
CA MET A 1 -7.88 -13.00 -8.06
C MET A 1 -7.13 -12.48 -6.86
N ASN A 2 -5.84 -12.17 -6.99
CA ASN A 2 -5.07 -11.61 -5.87
C ASN A 2 -4.63 -10.21 -6.32
N GLY A 3 -5.43 -9.20 -5.98
CA GLY A 3 -5.06 -7.81 -6.22
C GLY A 3 -4.01 -7.37 -5.21
N THR A 4 -2.89 -6.82 -5.69
CA THR A 4 -1.81 -6.30 -4.84
C THR A 4 -2.15 -4.89 -4.38
N ILE A 5 -2.02 -4.61 -3.08
CA ILE A 5 -2.21 -3.28 -2.50
C ILE A 5 -0.95 -2.85 -1.75
N LEU A 6 -0.77 -1.54 -1.60
CA LEU A 6 0.28 -0.98 -0.76
C LEU A 6 -0.25 -0.81 0.66
N LEU A 7 0.44 -1.37 1.66
CA LEU A 7 0.07 -1.27 3.07
C LEU A 7 1.10 -0.45 3.83
N GLU A 8 0.65 0.60 4.51
CA GLU A 8 1.44 1.41 5.44
C GLU A 8 0.86 1.24 6.85
N VAL A 9 1.71 0.89 7.83
CA VAL A 9 1.29 0.67 9.23
C VAL A 9 1.99 1.66 10.15
N LYS A 10 1.22 2.32 11.02
CA LYS A 10 1.69 3.27 12.03
C LYS A 10 1.15 2.88 13.42
N ALA A 11 1.78 3.43 14.46
CA ALA A 11 1.35 3.33 15.85
C ALA A 11 1.49 4.69 16.54
N THR A 12 0.85 5.71 15.97
CA THR A 12 0.89 7.10 16.46
C THR A 12 -0.44 7.50 17.08
N GLY A 13 -0.47 8.63 17.81
CA GLY A 13 -1.69 9.10 18.48
C GLY A 13 -2.87 9.34 17.53
N GLN A 14 -2.58 9.75 16.30
CA GLN A 14 -3.53 9.91 15.20
C GLN A 14 -2.83 9.76 13.85
N ILE A 15 -3.58 9.65 12.75
CA ILE A 15 -3.03 9.74 11.39
C ILE A 15 -2.61 11.17 11.07
N GLU A 16 -1.29 11.40 11.00
CA GLU A 16 -0.71 12.70 10.64
C GLU A 16 -0.55 12.90 9.13
N ASP A 17 -0.38 14.15 8.73
CA ASP A 17 -0.27 14.59 7.34
C ASP A 17 0.93 13.96 6.63
N TYR A 18 2.05 13.78 7.33
CA TYR A 18 3.23 13.14 6.77
C TYR A 18 2.96 11.68 6.37
N ALA A 19 2.15 10.94 7.15
CA ALA A 19 1.81 9.55 6.84
C ALA A 19 0.91 9.48 5.59
N ARG A 20 0.01 10.47 5.42
CA ARG A 20 -0.80 10.61 4.21
C ARG A 20 0.05 10.97 2.99
N ALA A 21 1.02 11.88 3.16
CA ALA A 21 1.95 12.25 2.09
C ALA A 21 2.85 11.08 1.69
N GLN A 22 3.33 10.30 2.65
CA GLN A 22 4.17 9.12 2.44
C GLN A 22 3.47 8.08 1.56
N ILE A 23 2.24 7.67 1.92
CA ILE A 23 1.51 6.67 1.14
C ILE A 23 1.17 7.17 -0.27
N LEU A 24 0.80 8.45 -0.42
CA LEU A 24 0.55 9.07 -1.73
C LEU A 24 1.83 9.12 -2.60
N ASN A 25 2.98 9.38 -1.99
CA ASN A 25 4.26 9.37 -2.69
C ASN A 25 4.58 7.96 -3.21
N TYR A 26 4.41 6.93 -2.37
CA TYR A 26 4.68 5.56 -2.77
C TYR A 26 3.73 5.07 -3.87
N LEU A 27 2.43 5.40 -3.79
CA LEU A 27 1.48 5.08 -4.87
C LEU A 27 1.89 5.71 -6.19
N ARG A 28 2.36 6.98 -6.18
CA ARG A 28 2.87 7.63 -7.40
C ARG A 28 4.11 6.94 -7.94
N CYS A 29 5.09 6.62 -7.10
CA CYS A 29 6.29 5.89 -7.50
C CYS A 29 5.96 4.50 -8.09
N ALA A 30 4.96 3.82 -7.51
CA ALA A 30 4.50 2.52 -7.97
C ALA A 30 3.67 2.55 -9.27
N GLY A 31 3.37 3.73 -9.80
CA GLY A 31 2.56 3.91 -11.03
C GLY A 31 1.05 3.95 -10.81
N GLY A 32 0.60 4.09 -9.56
CA GLY A 32 -0.80 4.13 -9.16
C GLY A 32 -1.27 2.87 -8.44
N GLY A 33 -2.57 2.80 -8.16
CA GLY A 33 -3.22 1.68 -7.48
C GLY A 33 -3.89 2.05 -6.17
N VAL A 34 -4.03 1.04 -5.31
CA VAL A 34 -4.72 1.15 -4.01
C VAL A 34 -3.73 1.05 -2.86
N GLY A 35 -3.82 2.00 -1.93
CA GLY A 35 -3.07 2.02 -0.68
C GLY A 35 -3.97 1.99 0.55
N LEU A 36 -3.53 1.33 1.61
CA LEU A 36 -4.18 1.31 2.92
C LEU A 36 -3.19 1.83 3.98
N LEU A 37 -3.61 2.86 4.71
CA LEU A 37 -2.90 3.36 5.89
C LEU A 37 -3.64 2.89 7.13
N LEU A 38 -3.01 2.03 7.93
CA LEU A 38 -3.52 1.55 9.21
C LEU A 38 -2.73 2.22 10.34
N ASN A 39 -3.44 2.84 11.28
CA ASN A 39 -2.83 3.39 12.48
C ASN A 39 -3.36 2.67 13.72
N PHE A 40 -2.47 2.01 14.46
CA PHE A 40 -2.76 1.32 15.71
C PHE A 40 -2.31 2.15 16.91
N GLY A 41 -2.83 3.38 17.00
CA GLY A 41 -2.66 4.24 18.16
C GLY A 41 -3.53 3.81 19.35
N LYS A 42 -3.87 4.76 20.24
CA LYS A 42 -4.84 4.52 21.32
C LYS A 42 -6.21 4.07 20.81
N ARG A 43 -6.55 4.49 19.59
CA ARG A 43 -7.72 4.03 18.83
C ARG A 43 -7.24 3.63 17.44
N ALA A 44 -7.74 2.50 16.94
CA ALA A 44 -7.45 2.08 15.58
C ALA A 44 -8.12 3.02 14.57
N GLU A 45 -7.35 3.47 13.59
CA GLU A 45 -7.82 4.27 12.47
C GLU A 45 -7.34 3.64 11.16
N PHE A 46 -8.12 3.81 10.10
CA PHE A 46 -7.70 3.40 8.76
C PHE A 46 -8.11 4.43 7.72
N LYS A 47 -7.30 4.55 6.66
CA LYS A 47 -7.63 5.35 5.47
C LYS A 47 -7.26 4.60 4.20
N ARG A 48 -8.16 4.62 3.22
CA ARG A 48 -7.93 4.11 1.87
C ARG A 48 -7.52 5.24 0.94
N PHE A 49 -6.49 5.01 0.14
CA PHE A 49 -6.00 5.92 -0.88
C PHE A 49 -6.09 5.24 -2.25
N VAL A 50 -6.47 6.02 -3.27
CA VAL A 50 -6.53 5.57 -4.66
C VAL A 50 -5.85 6.63 -5.53
N VAL A 51 -4.92 6.20 -6.38
CA VAL A 51 -4.21 7.05 -7.34
C VAL A 51 -4.25 6.34 -8.70
N GLY A 52 -4.80 6.98 -9.73
CA GLY A 52 -4.90 6.36 -11.06
C GLY A 52 -5.90 5.19 -11.10
N ASP A 53 -5.55 4.12 -11.82
CA ASP A 53 -6.41 2.95 -12.00
C ASP A 53 -6.31 1.97 -10.80
N PRO A 54 -7.40 1.75 -10.03
CA PRO A 54 -7.40 0.81 -8.92
C PRO A 54 -7.40 -0.67 -9.35
N HIS A 55 -7.71 -0.98 -10.61
CA HIS A 55 -7.76 -2.34 -11.13
C HIS A 55 -6.39 -2.83 -11.60
N ASN A 56 -5.53 -1.92 -12.06
CA ASN A 56 -4.12 -2.17 -12.35
C ASN A 56 -3.22 -1.60 -11.24
N SER A 57 -3.34 -2.17 -10.04
CA SER A 57 -2.67 -1.64 -8.84
C SER A 57 -1.17 -1.96 -8.81
N LEU A 58 -0.35 -0.95 -8.51
CA LEU A 58 1.12 -1.02 -8.39
C LEU A 58 1.85 -1.58 -9.65
N PRO A 59 1.56 -1.06 -10.85
CA PRO A 59 2.06 -1.62 -12.11
C PRO A 59 3.59 -1.62 -12.25
N HIS A 60 4.29 -0.72 -11.55
CA HIS A 60 5.76 -0.69 -11.58
C HIS A 60 6.38 -1.73 -10.65
N LEU A 61 5.62 -2.25 -9.69
CA LEU A 61 6.10 -3.24 -8.70
C LEU A 61 5.63 -4.67 -9.03
N SER A 62 4.56 -4.83 -9.80
CA SER A 62 4.03 -6.13 -10.22
C SER A 62 5.00 -6.96 -11.07
N ARG A 63 6.07 -6.36 -11.59
CA ARG A 63 7.15 -7.07 -12.32
C ARG A 63 8.23 -7.66 -11.41
N VAL A 64 8.26 -7.30 -10.13
CA VAL A 64 9.23 -7.81 -9.13
C VAL A 64 8.54 -8.88 -8.29
N THR A 65 8.04 -9.93 -8.94
CA THR A 65 7.55 -11.11 -8.22
C THR A 65 8.67 -12.13 -8.13
N TYR A 66 8.91 -12.62 -6.91
CA TYR A 66 9.69 -13.82 -6.62
C TYR A 66 9.41 -14.91 -7.67
N PRO A 67 10.43 -15.64 -8.15
CA PRO A 67 10.23 -16.68 -9.14
C PRO A 67 9.19 -17.67 -8.60
N LYS A 68 8.17 -17.93 -9.42
CA LYS A 68 7.06 -18.85 -9.17
C LYS A 68 7.51 -20.33 -9.14
N SER A 69 8.70 -20.61 -8.59
CA SER A 69 9.41 -21.90 -8.62
C SER A 69 10.12 -22.26 -7.31
N ALA A 70 10.00 -21.47 -6.24
CA ALA A 70 10.34 -21.98 -4.91
C ALA A 70 9.17 -22.81 -4.37
N ALA A 71 8.89 -23.93 -5.03
CA ALA A 71 8.28 -25.07 -4.36
C ALA A 71 9.20 -25.40 -3.17
N LEU A 72 8.75 -25.13 -1.94
CA LEU A 72 9.35 -25.76 -0.78
C LEU A 72 8.96 -27.24 -0.80
N PRO A 73 9.87 -28.15 -0.41
CA PRO A 73 9.60 -29.59 -0.30
C PRO A 73 8.47 -29.90 0.69
#